data_AF-A0AAD9V294-F1
#
_entry.id   AF-A0AAD9V294-F1
#
_cell.length_a   1.000
_cell.length_b   1.000
_cell.length_c   1.000
_cell.angle_alpha   90.00
_cell.angle_beta   90.00
_cell.angle_gamma   90.00
#
_symmetry.space_group_name_H-M   'P 1'
#
loop_
_entity.id
_entity.type
_entity.pdbx_description
1 polymer ?
#
loop_
_entity_poly.entity_id
_entity_poly.type
_entity_poly.pdbx_seq_one_letter_code
_entity_poly.pdbx_strand_id
1 'polypeptide(L)'
;MSQRNLKCTEKETQLLGQQLEEKEKEYEEVANDAEELANLVRTKCKAIKTLEKRLVEAKKLIASLKQELQSARNSSSVTEPQHPDPPQQQSTRVSSHSLSSIHSRYDKVLQTMKDNNCSMANAYRLSGCPRSTLRDFIAIAELKKVDSRAFEIAPANYQGESVRELEKMCRKSLGRYMPLMSTMRHEGQLLPLKFDQRFYE
;
A
#
# COMPACT_ATOMS: atom_id res chain seq x y z
N MET A 1 67.57 -50.46 11.49
CA MET A 1 66.72 -49.52 10.71
C MET A 1 65.24 -49.89 10.72
N SER A 2 64.86 -51.16 10.98
CA SER A 2 63.47 -51.65 10.88
C SER A 2 62.44 -51.01 11.85
N GLN A 3 62.79 -50.81 13.13
CA GLN A 3 61.82 -50.30 14.13
C GLN A 3 61.38 -48.85 13.92
N ARG A 4 62.21 -48.02 13.25
CA ARG A 4 61.87 -46.61 12.97
C ARG A 4 60.84 -46.48 11.84
N ASN A 5 60.92 -47.34 10.83
CA ASN A 5 59.91 -47.37 9.76
C ASN A 5 58.56 -47.83 10.29
N LEU A 6 58.52 -48.87 11.12
CA LEU A 6 57.27 -49.39 11.69
C LEU A 6 56.53 -48.33 12.52
N LYS A 7 57.25 -47.61 13.40
CA LYS A 7 56.72 -46.48 14.17
C LYS A 7 56.26 -45.30 13.31
N CYS A 8 56.82 -45.12 12.11
CA CYS A 8 56.41 -44.06 11.19
C CYS A 8 55.06 -44.40 10.56
N THR A 9 54.90 -45.64 10.06
CA THR A 9 53.65 -46.15 9.49
C THR A 9 52.50 -46.24 10.49
N GLU A 10 52.76 -46.57 11.75
CA GLU A 10 51.74 -46.60 12.81
C GLU A 10 51.17 -45.21 13.09
N LYS A 11 52.03 -44.18 13.16
CA LYS A 11 51.59 -42.79 13.35
C LYS A 11 50.79 -42.27 12.16
N GLU A 12 51.19 -42.65 10.96
CA GLU A 12 50.50 -42.25 9.73
C GLU A 12 49.10 -42.88 9.66
N THR A 13 48.97 -44.16 9.98
CA THR A 13 47.68 -44.87 10.08
C THR A 13 46.77 -44.25 11.15
N GLN A 14 47.34 -43.88 12.30
CA GLN A 14 46.59 -43.26 13.40
C GLN A 14 46.08 -41.85 13.03
N LEU A 15 46.90 -41.06 12.32
CA LEU A 15 46.51 -39.74 11.83
C LEU A 15 45.41 -39.84 10.77
N LEU A 16 45.53 -40.78 9.83
CA LEU A 16 44.49 -41.08 8.84
C LEU A 16 43.16 -41.49 9.51
N GLY A 17 43.22 -42.31 10.56
CA GLY A 17 42.04 -42.70 11.34
C GLY A 17 41.33 -41.51 11.98
N GLN A 18 42.08 -40.58 12.58
CA GLN A 18 41.52 -39.34 13.16
C GLN A 18 40.87 -38.45 12.10
N GLN A 19 41.54 -38.27 10.95
CA GLN A 19 41.00 -37.47 9.84
C GLN A 19 39.71 -38.08 9.27
N LEU A 20 39.62 -39.40 9.19
CA LEU A 20 38.40 -40.09 8.75
C LEU A 20 37.25 -39.89 9.74
N GLU A 21 37.52 -39.99 11.05
CA GLU A 21 36.51 -39.78 12.09
C GLU A 21 36.00 -38.32 12.11
N GLU A 22 36.90 -37.35 11.96
CA GLU A 22 36.53 -35.92 11.82
C GLU A 22 35.67 -35.68 10.58
N LYS A 23 36.07 -36.26 9.44
CA LYS A 23 35.30 -36.16 8.20
C LYS A 23 33.92 -36.81 8.32
N GLU A 24 33.82 -37.95 8.98
CA GLU A 24 32.53 -38.62 9.22
C GLU A 24 31.59 -37.75 10.06
N LYS A 25 32.09 -37.07 11.10
CA LYS A 25 31.32 -36.09 11.87
C LYS A 25 30.87 -34.90 11.05
N GLU A 26 31.74 -34.35 10.21
CA GLU A 26 31.38 -33.26 9.28
C GLU A 26 30.28 -33.70 8.30
N TYR A 27 30.36 -34.91 7.74
CA TYR A 27 29.33 -35.44 6.85
C TYR A 27 27.98 -35.61 7.55
N GLU A 28 27.99 -36.09 8.80
CA GLU A 28 26.79 -36.25 9.61
C GLU A 28 26.14 -34.89 9.92
N GLU A 29 26.93 -33.88 10.28
CA GLU A 29 26.43 -32.52 10.52
C GLU A 29 25.79 -31.93 9.25
N VAL A 30 26.47 -32.04 8.10
CA VAL A 30 25.94 -31.57 6.81
C VAL A 30 24.68 -32.32 6.40
N ALA A 31 24.59 -33.62 6.68
CA ALA A 31 23.40 -34.43 6.40
C ALA A 31 22.20 -33.95 7.22
N ASN A 32 22.40 -33.67 8.51
CA ASN A 32 21.37 -33.15 9.40
C ASN A 32 20.89 -31.75 8.97
N ASP A 33 21.81 -30.85 8.62
CA ASP A 33 21.48 -29.52 8.09
C ASP A 33 20.67 -29.59 6.79
N ALA A 34 21.05 -30.51 5.90
CA ALA A 34 20.33 -30.72 4.64
C ALA A 34 18.89 -31.23 4.87
N GLU A 35 18.69 -32.09 5.87
CA GLU A 35 17.36 -32.58 6.24
C GLU A 35 16.49 -31.46 6.87
N GLU A 36 17.05 -30.63 7.74
CA GLU A 36 16.34 -29.47 8.29
C GLU A 36 15.91 -28.52 7.18
N LEU A 37 16.81 -28.21 6.25
CA LEU A 37 16.52 -27.36 5.11
C LEU A 37 15.41 -27.95 4.23
N ALA A 38 15.44 -29.27 3.97
CA ALA A 38 14.40 -29.95 3.20
C ALA A 38 13.02 -29.86 3.88
N ASN A 39 12.97 -30.01 5.21
CA ASN A 39 11.73 -29.87 5.98
C ASN A 39 11.21 -28.43 5.98
N LEU A 40 12.09 -27.44 6.07
CA LEU A 40 11.75 -26.04 5.98
C LEU A 40 11.16 -25.69 4.61
N VAL A 41 11.82 -26.12 3.53
CA VAL A 41 11.35 -25.93 2.15
C VAL A 41 9.98 -26.57 1.97
N ARG A 42 9.79 -27.82 2.41
CA ARG A 42 8.51 -28.53 2.33
C ARG A 42 7.39 -27.76 3.03
N THR A 43 7.67 -27.23 4.23
CA THR A 43 6.70 -26.47 5.02
C THR A 43 6.35 -25.14 4.34
N LYS A 44 7.36 -24.40 3.86
CA LYS A 44 7.13 -23.13 3.14
C LYS A 44 6.37 -23.35 1.83
N CYS A 45 6.67 -24.40 1.07
CA CYS A 45 5.93 -24.73 -0.15
C CYS A 45 4.45 -25.03 0.14
N LYS A 46 4.12 -25.71 1.23
CA LYS A 46 2.72 -25.93 1.66
C LYS A 46 2.02 -24.62 2.00
N ALA A 47 2.70 -23.71 2.70
CA ALA A 47 2.17 -22.39 3.03
C ALA A 47 1.89 -21.55 1.77
N ILE A 48 2.83 -21.55 0.81
CA ILE A 48 2.67 -20.85 -0.48
C ILE A 48 1.45 -21.38 -1.23
N LYS A 49 1.31 -22.70 -1.38
CA LYS A 49 0.13 -23.31 -2.06
C LYS A 49 -1.19 -22.90 -1.40
N THR A 50 -1.22 -22.81 -0.08
CA THR A 50 -2.40 -22.37 0.67
C THR A 50 -2.73 -20.90 0.39
N LEU A 51 -1.72 -20.03 0.38
CA LEU A 51 -1.88 -18.61 0.09
C LEU A 51 -2.31 -18.36 -1.35
N GLU A 52 -1.74 -19.09 -2.32
CA GLU A 52 -2.13 -19.03 -3.73
C GLU A 52 -3.61 -19.38 -3.92
N LYS A 53 -4.08 -20.45 -3.26
CA LYS A 53 -5.50 -20.83 -3.29
C LYS A 53 -6.40 -19.71 -2.74
N ARG A 54 -6.06 -19.17 -1.57
CA ARG A 54 -6.81 -18.05 -0.96
C ARG A 54 -6.81 -16.80 -1.84
N LEU A 55 -5.70 -16.52 -2.54
CA LEU A 55 -5.60 -15.40 -3.46
C LEU A 55 -6.55 -15.56 -4.65
N VAL A 56 -6.63 -16.76 -5.23
CA VAL A 56 -7.56 -17.06 -6.32
C VAL A 56 -9.01 -16.91 -5.87
N GLU A 57 -9.35 -17.44 -4.69
CA GLU A 57 -10.69 -17.31 -4.09
C GLU A 57 -11.06 -15.83 -3.85
N ALA A 58 -10.15 -15.04 -3.28
CA ALA A 58 -10.36 -13.60 -3.07
C ALA A 58 -10.55 -12.83 -4.38
N LYS A 59 -9.78 -13.15 -5.43
CA LYS A 59 -9.95 -12.55 -6.77
C LYS A 59 -11.33 -12.87 -7.35
N LYS A 60 -11.80 -14.11 -7.20
CA LYS A 60 -13.15 -14.52 -7.63
C LYS A 60 -14.23 -13.74 -6.88
N LEU A 61 -14.10 -13.61 -5.56
CA LEU A 61 -15.04 -12.85 -4.73
C LEU A 61 -15.10 -11.37 -5.14
N ILE A 62 -13.95 -10.74 -5.37
CA ILE A 62 -13.87 -9.34 -5.83
C ILE A 62 -14.56 -9.18 -7.19
N ALA A 63 -14.37 -10.13 -8.11
CA ALA A 63 -15.03 -10.08 -9.42
C ALA A 63 -16.56 -10.18 -9.28
N SER A 64 -17.06 -11.10 -8.44
CA SER A 64 -18.49 -11.23 -8.15
C SER A 64 -19.08 -9.96 -7.53
N LEU A 65 -18.44 -9.40 -6.50
CA LEU A 65 -18.90 -8.16 -5.86
C LEU A 65 -18.89 -6.96 -6.81
N LYS A 66 -17.88 -6.85 -7.68
CA LYS A 66 -17.85 -5.81 -8.72
C LYS A 66 -19.03 -5.94 -9.69
N GLN A 67 -19.37 -7.16 -10.09
CA GLN A 67 -20.51 -7.42 -10.97
C GLN A 67 -21.83 -7.10 -10.30
N GLU A 68 -21.98 -7.43 -9.01
CA GLU A 68 -23.17 -7.12 -8.22
C GLU A 68 -23.37 -5.61 -8.06
N LEU A 69 -22.30 -4.88 -7.71
CA LEU A 69 -22.33 -3.41 -7.65
C LEU A 69 -22.66 -2.76 -8.99
N GLN A 70 -22.16 -3.29 -10.09
CA GLN A 70 -22.48 -2.78 -11.43
C GLN A 70 -23.94 -3.05 -11.81
N SER A 71 -24.46 -4.23 -11.45
CA SER A 71 -25.86 -4.58 -11.66
C SER A 71 -26.79 -3.67 -10.85
N ALA A 72 -26.48 -3.43 -9.57
CA ALA A 72 -27.20 -2.52 -8.69
C ALA A 72 -27.19 -1.06 -9.19
N ARG A 73 -26.07 -0.62 -9.79
CA ARG A 73 -25.97 0.70 -10.39
C ARG A 73 -26.85 0.86 -11.62
N ASN A 74 -26.93 -0.17 -12.46
CA ASN A 74 -27.73 -0.14 -13.68
C ASN A 74 -29.24 -0.15 -13.39
N SER A 75 -29.68 -0.87 -12.35
CA SER A 75 -31.08 -0.88 -11.90
C SER A 75 -31.53 0.41 -11.20
N SER A 76 -30.60 1.29 -10.79
CA SER A 76 -30.91 2.63 -10.24
C SER A 76 -30.92 3.76 -11.28
N SER A 77 -30.72 3.48 -12.58
CA SER A 77 -30.76 4.51 -13.63
C SER A 77 -32.13 4.66 -14.27
N VAL A 78 -33.03 5.37 -13.57
CA VAL A 78 -34.12 6.12 -14.24
C VAL A 78 -34.02 7.56 -13.76
N THR A 79 -33.96 8.45 -14.75
CA THR A 79 -33.99 9.93 -14.70
C THR A 79 -32.65 10.67 -14.49
N GLU A 80 -32.02 11.06 -15.60
CA GLU A 80 -31.66 12.48 -15.79
C GLU A 80 -31.61 12.83 -17.31
N PRO A 81 -32.20 13.96 -17.76
CA PRO A 81 -32.25 14.33 -19.17
C PRO A 81 -30.91 14.92 -19.66
N GLN A 82 -30.48 14.50 -20.85
CA GLN A 82 -29.37 15.12 -21.59
C GLN A 82 -29.79 16.50 -22.13
N HIS A 83 -29.01 17.55 -21.83
CA HIS A 83 -29.11 18.86 -22.46
C HIS A 83 -27.85 19.12 -23.31
N PRO A 84 -27.93 19.68 -24.53
CA PRO A 84 -26.78 19.83 -25.42
C PRO A 84 -25.83 20.96 -24.99
N ASP A 85 -24.53 20.77 -25.24
CA ASP A 85 -23.45 21.74 -25.00
C ASP A 85 -23.60 23.03 -25.84
N PRO A 86 -23.28 24.20 -25.26
CA PRO A 86 -22.75 25.36 -26.01
C PRO A 86 -21.30 25.73 -25.59
N PRO A 87 -20.60 26.54 -26.41
CA PRO A 87 -19.14 26.53 -26.50
C PRO A 87 -18.40 27.33 -25.41
N GLN A 88 -17.22 26.80 -25.10
CA GLN A 88 -16.08 27.35 -24.37
C GLN A 88 -16.16 28.85 -24.01
N GLN A 89 -16.51 29.12 -22.75
CA GLN A 89 -15.96 30.25 -22.01
C GLN A 89 -15.37 29.71 -20.71
N GLN A 90 -14.12 30.07 -20.44
CA GLN A 90 -13.41 29.78 -19.20
C GLN A 90 -14.15 30.43 -18.02
N SER A 91 -15.20 29.76 -17.55
CA SER A 91 -15.80 30.04 -16.26
C SER A 91 -15.01 29.23 -15.23
N THR A 92 -14.31 29.93 -14.36
CA THR A 92 -13.58 29.44 -13.19
C THR A 92 -14.53 28.88 -12.12
N ARG A 93 -15.60 28.18 -12.52
CA ARG A 93 -16.36 27.35 -11.61
C ARG A 93 -15.57 26.08 -11.36
N VAL A 94 -15.42 25.70 -10.09
CA VAL A 94 -14.78 24.44 -9.71
C VAL A 94 -15.59 23.29 -10.32
N SER A 95 -15.09 22.74 -11.44
CA SER A 95 -15.74 21.61 -12.10
C SER A 95 -15.61 20.37 -11.21
N SER A 96 -16.68 19.59 -11.14
CA SER A 96 -16.71 18.28 -10.48
C SER A 96 -15.59 17.36 -10.99
N HIS A 97 -15.18 17.53 -12.25
CA HIS A 97 -14.07 16.79 -12.85
C HIS A 97 -12.71 17.13 -12.21
N SER A 98 -12.48 18.41 -11.86
CA SER A 98 -11.26 18.85 -11.19
C SER A 98 -11.15 18.28 -9.78
N LEU A 99 -12.25 18.27 -9.03
CA LEU A 99 -12.29 17.69 -7.68
C LEU A 99 -12.10 16.17 -7.73
N SER A 100 -12.76 15.50 -8.67
CA SER A 100 -12.59 14.07 -8.89
C SER A 100 -11.14 13.70 -9.19
N SER A 101 -10.42 14.52 -9.94
CA SER A 101 -8.98 14.33 -10.19
C SER A 101 -8.15 14.43 -8.90
N ILE A 102 -8.44 15.40 -8.03
CA ILE A 102 -7.75 15.57 -6.74
C ILE A 102 -7.94 14.32 -5.85
N HIS A 103 -9.18 13.83 -5.72
CA HIS A 103 -9.48 12.63 -4.94
C HIS A 103 -8.82 11.39 -5.52
N SER A 104 -8.91 11.20 -6.84
CA SER A 104 -8.29 10.05 -7.52
C SER A 104 -6.78 10.01 -7.31
N ARG A 105 -6.11 11.17 -7.38
CA ARG A 105 -4.66 11.28 -7.11
C ARG A 105 -4.34 10.98 -5.65
N TYR A 106 -5.12 11.48 -4.70
CA TYR A 106 -4.93 11.19 -3.28
C TYR A 106 -5.04 9.69 -2.99
N ASP A 107 -6.13 9.08 -3.47
CA ASP A 107 -6.39 7.65 -3.29
C ASP A 107 -5.32 6.79 -3.95
N LYS A 108 -4.84 7.19 -5.14
CA LYS A 108 -3.75 6.49 -5.81
C LYS A 108 -2.46 6.51 -4.98
N VAL A 109 -2.10 7.65 -4.38
CA VAL A 109 -0.91 7.74 -3.51
C VAL A 109 -1.10 6.87 -2.27
N LEU A 110 -2.25 6.96 -1.61
CA LEU A 110 -2.54 6.18 -0.41
C LEU A 110 -2.53 4.66 -0.70
N GLN A 111 -3.13 4.25 -1.81
CA GLN A 111 -3.14 2.85 -2.25
C GLN A 111 -1.73 2.38 -2.59
N THR A 112 -0.94 3.19 -3.30
CA THR A 112 0.45 2.87 -3.64
C THR A 112 1.31 2.69 -2.39
N MET A 113 1.09 3.50 -1.34
CA MET A 113 1.75 3.33 -0.05
C MET A 113 1.41 1.97 0.58
N LYS A 114 0.12 1.59 0.58
CA LYS A 114 -0.36 0.33 1.16
C LYS A 114 0.13 -0.89 0.38
N ASP A 115 -0.02 -0.87 -0.94
CA ASP A 115 0.30 -2.01 -1.81
C ASP A 115 1.79 -2.32 -1.83
N ASN A 116 2.63 -1.29 -1.80
CA ASN A 116 4.09 -1.45 -1.89
C ASN A 116 4.79 -1.37 -0.53
N ASN A 117 4.03 -1.19 0.57
CA ASN A 117 4.54 -0.90 1.92
C ASN A 117 5.71 0.09 1.91
N CYS A 118 5.55 1.21 1.20
CA CYS A 118 6.64 2.11 0.85
C CYS A 118 6.49 3.49 1.48
N SER A 119 7.60 4.23 1.57
CA SER A 119 7.58 5.60 2.07
C SER A 119 6.70 6.51 1.20
N MET A 120 6.15 7.56 1.79
CA MET A 120 5.31 8.52 1.07
C MET A 120 6.05 9.16 -0.13
N ALA A 121 7.36 9.39 -0.03
CA ALA A 121 8.17 9.90 -1.13
C ALA A 121 8.21 8.93 -2.32
N ASN A 122 8.37 7.63 -2.06
CA ASN A 122 8.30 6.60 -3.08
C ASN A 122 6.89 6.47 -3.66
N ALA A 123 5.85 6.59 -2.84
CA ALA A 123 4.48 6.55 -3.33
C ALA A 123 4.13 7.72 -4.27
N TYR A 124 4.63 8.93 -4.03
CA TYR A 124 4.49 10.03 -5.00
C TYR A 124 5.16 9.70 -6.34
N ARG A 125 6.38 9.15 -6.31
CA ARG A 125 7.12 8.75 -7.51
C ARG A 125 6.40 7.65 -8.29
N LEU A 126 5.95 6.60 -7.61
CA LEU A 126 5.29 5.44 -8.21
C LEU A 126 3.87 5.77 -8.71
N SER A 127 3.14 6.64 -8.02
CA SER A 127 1.81 7.07 -8.46
C SER A 127 1.85 8.06 -9.62
N GLY A 128 3.01 8.68 -9.90
CA GLY A 128 3.17 9.75 -10.89
C GLY A 128 2.52 11.07 -10.45
N CYS A 129 2.29 11.26 -9.15
CA CYS A 129 1.64 12.44 -8.61
C CYS A 129 2.68 13.45 -8.08
N PRO A 130 2.74 14.69 -8.61
CA PRO A 130 3.60 15.72 -8.05
C PRO A 130 3.20 16.06 -6.61
N ARG A 131 4.19 16.08 -5.71
CA ARG A 131 3.97 16.38 -4.29
C ARG A 131 3.32 17.76 -4.07
N SER A 132 3.70 18.75 -4.88
CA SER A 132 3.14 20.12 -4.81
C SER A 132 1.64 20.12 -5.09
N THR A 133 1.21 19.41 -6.14
CA THR A 133 -0.20 19.33 -6.53
C THR A 133 -1.07 18.75 -5.41
N LEU A 134 -0.64 17.65 -4.79
CA LEU A 134 -1.46 17.04 -3.74
C LEU A 134 -1.45 17.87 -2.46
N ARG A 135 -0.31 18.46 -2.09
CA ARG A 135 -0.19 19.31 -0.90
C ARG A 135 -1.05 20.56 -1.00
N ASP A 136 -1.17 21.14 -2.18
CA ASP A 136 -1.94 22.37 -2.40
C ASP A 136 -3.46 22.15 -2.25
N PHE A 137 -3.95 20.92 -2.41
CA PHE A 137 -5.39 20.57 -2.39
C PHE A 137 -5.70 19.43 -1.42
N ILE A 138 -4.90 19.29 -0.36
CA ILE A 138 -4.98 18.16 0.55
C ILE A 138 -6.23 18.22 1.41
N ALA A 139 -6.67 19.41 1.82
CA ALA A 139 -7.84 19.55 2.67
C ALA A 139 -9.14 19.17 1.94
N ILE A 140 -9.25 19.49 0.65
CA ILE A 140 -10.32 19.00 -0.22
C ILE A 140 -10.35 17.47 -0.20
N ALA A 141 -9.20 16.83 -0.39
CA ALA A 141 -9.11 15.38 -0.42
C ALA A 141 -9.44 14.73 0.94
N GLU A 142 -8.88 15.25 2.02
CA GLU A 142 -9.06 14.70 3.37
C GLU A 142 -10.47 14.96 3.91
N LEU A 143 -11.08 16.12 3.63
CA LEU A 143 -12.45 16.41 4.08
C LEU A 143 -13.45 15.38 3.55
N LYS A 144 -13.33 14.98 2.28
CA LYS A 144 -14.20 13.93 1.71
C LYS A 144 -14.08 12.59 2.44
N LYS A 145 -12.89 12.26 2.95
CA LYS A 145 -12.63 11.01 3.69
C LYS A 145 -13.10 11.10 5.14
N VAL A 146 -12.88 12.25 5.79
CA VAL A 146 -13.22 12.50 7.18
C VAL A 146 -14.72 12.68 7.37
N ASP A 147 -15.35 13.46 6.49
CA ASP A 147 -16.78 13.71 6.49
C ASP A 147 -17.27 14.01 5.06
N SER A 148 -17.73 12.95 4.39
CA SER A 148 -18.25 13.05 3.02
C SER A 148 -19.46 13.97 2.93
N ARG A 149 -20.27 14.10 3.99
CA ARG A 149 -21.46 14.97 3.98
C ARG A 149 -21.05 16.44 4.08
N ALA A 150 -20.09 16.77 4.95
CA ALA A 150 -19.51 18.11 5.01
C ALA A 150 -18.82 18.48 3.69
N PHE A 151 -18.20 17.49 3.03
CA PHE A 151 -17.62 17.69 1.70
C PHE A 151 -18.67 17.90 0.61
N GLU A 152 -19.84 17.27 0.60
CA GLU A 152 -20.85 17.56 -0.44
C GLU A 152 -21.52 18.94 -0.21
N ILE A 153 -21.66 19.35 1.04
CA ILE A 153 -22.23 20.66 1.41
C ILE A 153 -21.26 21.81 1.08
N ALA A 154 -19.94 21.62 1.24
CA ALA A 154 -18.96 22.68 1.04
C ALA A 154 -18.93 23.26 -0.40
N PRO A 155 -18.85 22.44 -1.47
CA PRO A 155 -18.97 22.88 -2.87
C PRO A 155 -20.37 23.39 -3.22
N ALA A 156 -21.43 22.83 -2.62
CA ALA A 156 -22.80 23.28 -2.88
C ALA A 156 -23.06 24.71 -2.36
N ASN A 157 -22.44 25.07 -1.23
CA ASN A 157 -22.50 26.42 -0.66
C ASN A 157 -21.33 27.32 -1.11
N TYR A 158 -20.42 26.81 -1.93
CA TYR A 158 -19.24 27.54 -2.38
C TYR A 158 -19.63 28.54 -3.48
N GLN A 159 -19.59 29.83 -3.14
CA GLN A 159 -19.83 30.95 -4.06
C GLN A 159 -18.52 31.54 -4.63
N GLY A 160 -17.37 30.94 -4.33
CA GLY A 160 -16.09 31.48 -4.78
C GLY A 160 -15.69 31.02 -6.19
N GLU A 161 -14.61 31.61 -6.69
CA GLU A 161 -14.18 31.46 -8.08
C GLU A 161 -12.94 30.55 -8.25
N SER A 162 -12.41 29.93 -7.17
CA SER A 162 -11.18 29.14 -7.28
C SER A 162 -11.09 27.91 -6.38
N VAL A 163 -10.47 26.85 -6.91
CA VAL A 163 -10.18 25.63 -6.14
C VAL A 163 -9.33 25.92 -4.89
N ARG A 164 -8.51 26.98 -4.91
CA ARG A 164 -7.68 27.39 -3.76
C ARG A 164 -8.49 27.96 -2.61
N GLU A 165 -9.57 28.68 -2.89
CA GLU A 165 -10.47 29.18 -1.84
C GLU A 165 -11.33 28.07 -1.26
N LEU A 166 -11.80 27.14 -2.10
CA LEU A 166 -12.47 25.93 -1.63
C LEU A 166 -11.54 25.12 -0.71
N GLU A 167 -10.27 24.98 -1.06
CA GLU A 167 -9.27 24.35 -0.19
C GLU A 167 -9.14 25.05 1.16
N LYS A 168 -9.09 26.39 1.20
CA LYS A 168 -9.06 27.15 2.46
C LYS A 168 -10.31 26.91 3.31
N MET A 169 -11.48 26.84 2.69
CA MET A 169 -12.72 26.49 3.38
C MET A 169 -12.65 25.08 3.97
N CYS A 170 -12.16 24.10 3.19
CA CYS A 170 -11.98 22.73 3.66
C CYS A 170 -11.00 22.65 4.84
N ARG A 171 -9.90 23.44 4.82
CA ARG A 171 -8.94 23.53 5.93
C ARG A 171 -9.59 23.97 7.24
N LYS A 172 -10.38 25.05 7.18
CA LYS A 172 -11.13 25.56 8.34
C LYS A 172 -12.11 24.52 8.89
N SER A 173 -12.83 23.85 8.00
CA SER A 173 -13.76 22.78 8.39
C SER A 173 -13.05 21.60 9.05
N LEU A 174 -11.88 21.19 8.51
CA LEU A 174 -11.07 20.10 9.05
C LEU A 174 -10.54 20.38 10.46
N GLY A 175 -10.39 21.65 10.87
CA GLY A 175 -9.95 22.01 12.22
C GLY A 175 -10.81 21.39 13.32
N ARG A 176 -12.11 21.14 13.05
CA ARG A 176 -13.04 20.49 14.00
C ARG A 176 -12.81 18.99 14.15
N TYR A 177 -12.13 18.36 13.19
CA TYR A 177 -11.92 16.92 13.12
C TYR A 177 -10.48 16.52 13.50
N MET A 178 -9.69 17.44 14.08
CA MET A 178 -8.29 17.23 14.46
C MET A 178 -8.00 15.92 15.22
N PRO A 179 -8.76 15.57 16.29
CA PRO A 179 -8.56 14.30 16.99
C PRO A 179 -8.85 13.09 16.11
N LEU A 180 -9.95 13.13 15.34
CA LEU A 180 -10.36 12.06 14.43
C LEU A 180 -9.33 11.83 13.33
N MET A 181 -8.86 12.89 12.69
CA MET A 181 -7.84 12.81 11.65
C MET A 181 -6.54 12.22 12.19
N SER A 182 -6.19 12.52 13.45
CA SER A 182 -5.02 11.92 14.09
C SER A 182 -5.18 10.40 14.16
N THR A 183 -6.31 9.88 14.61
CA THR A 183 -6.61 8.44 14.60
C THR A 183 -6.57 7.86 13.17
N MET A 184 -7.23 8.50 12.21
CA MET A 184 -7.26 8.05 10.82
C MET A 184 -5.87 7.99 10.17
N ARG A 185 -4.92 8.85 10.58
CA ARG A 185 -3.52 8.77 10.13
C ARG A 185 -2.79 7.56 10.71
N HIS A 186 -3.01 7.23 11.98
CA HIS A 186 -2.42 6.03 12.60
C HIS A 186 -2.95 4.74 11.97
N GLU A 187 -4.23 4.72 11.59
CA GLU A 187 -4.87 3.59 10.90
C GLU A 187 -4.53 3.52 9.39
N GLY A 188 -3.73 4.47 8.88
CA GLY A 188 -3.37 4.53 7.46
C GLY A 188 -4.55 4.84 6.53
N GLN A 189 -5.62 5.46 7.05
CA GLN A 189 -6.75 5.94 6.25
C GLN A 189 -6.48 7.31 5.60
N LEU A 190 -5.55 8.08 6.18
CA LEU A 190 -5.05 9.35 5.66
C LEU A 190 -3.54 9.29 5.47
N LEU A 191 -3.00 10.21 4.67
CA LEU A 191 -1.55 10.34 4.50
C LEU A 191 -0.88 10.75 5.81
N PRO A 192 0.32 10.24 6.11
CA PRO A 192 1.05 10.52 7.35
C PRO A 192 1.69 11.91 7.31
N LEU A 193 0.86 12.94 7.28
CA LEU A 193 1.25 14.35 7.27
C LEU A 193 1.06 14.95 8.65
N LYS A 194 2.01 15.82 9.03
CA LYS A 194 1.91 16.67 10.21
C LYS A 194 1.49 18.05 9.75
N PHE A 195 0.43 18.57 10.36
CA PHE A 195 -0.12 19.89 10.08
C PHE A 195 -0.08 20.72 11.35
N ASP A 196 0.47 21.93 11.25
CA ASP A 196 0.46 22.90 12.34
C ASP A 196 -0.88 23.63 12.40
N GLN A 197 -1.15 24.39 13.47
CA GLN A 197 -2.40 25.13 13.63
C GLN A 197 -2.71 26.05 12.45
N ARG A 198 -1.68 26.68 11.86
CA ARG A 198 -1.77 27.55 10.66
C ARG A 198 -2.33 26.86 9.43
N PHE A 199 -2.30 25.53 9.38
CA PHE A 199 -2.90 24.79 8.27
C PHE A 199 -4.43 24.86 8.32
N TYR A 200 -5.03 25.03 9.50
CA TYR A 200 -6.48 25.04 9.71
C TYR A 200 -7.07 26.46 9.77
N GLU A 201 -6.22 27.49 9.67
CA GLU A 201 -6.59 28.92 9.60
C GLU A 201 -6.96 29.36 8.18
#